data_AF-A0A9E0PXG5-F1
#
_entry.id   AF-A0A9E0PXG5-F1
#
_cell.length_a   1.000
_cell.length_b   1.000
_cell.length_c   1.000
_cell.angle_alpha   90.00
_cell.angle_beta   90.00
_cell.angle_gamma   90.00
#
_symmetry.space_group_name_H-M   'P 1'
#
loop_
_entity.id
_entity.type
_entity.pdbx_description
1 polymer ?
#
loop_
_entity_poly.entity_id
_entity_poly.type
_entity_poly.pdbx_seq_one_letter_code
_entity_poly.pdbx_strand_id
1 'polypeptide(L)'
;MNLNPAEISELIKSRIEGLGASADIKNQGTVVSVTDGIVRVHGLSDAMAGEMLEFPPTASGQPTYGLALNLERDSVGAVILGEYEHISEGDIVKCTGRILEVPVGPELIGRVVNALGQPIDGKGPINAKMTDVIEKVAPGVIARQSVSQPVQTGLKAIDSMVPIGRGQRELIIGDRQTGKTAVAIDTIINQKGQNMTCVYVAIGQKASSIKNVVRALEQHGAMDYTIVVAASASESAAMQYVSAYSGCTMGEYFRDRG
;
A
#
# COMPACT_ATOMS: atom_id res chain seq x y z
N MET A 1 2.58 18.96 -24.30
CA MET A 1 3.89 18.36 -23.95
C MET A 1 4.33 17.53 -25.15
N ASN A 2 5.40 17.95 -25.83
CA ASN A 2 6.01 17.15 -26.89
C ASN A 2 6.84 16.05 -26.22
N LEU A 3 6.41 14.81 -26.35
CA LEU A 3 7.20 13.63 -25.96
C LEU A 3 8.36 13.49 -26.96
N ASN A 4 9.60 13.65 -26.50
CA ASN A 4 10.79 13.49 -27.33
C ASN A 4 11.16 11.99 -27.40
N PRO A 5 11.09 11.33 -28.57
CA PRO A 5 11.35 9.89 -28.69
C PRO A 5 12.77 9.48 -28.25
N ALA A 6 13.72 10.41 -28.29
CA ALA A 6 15.09 10.19 -27.86
C ALA A 6 15.21 9.91 -26.35
N GLU A 7 14.50 10.67 -25.51
CA GLU A 7 14.52 10.51 -24.04
C GLU A 7 13.93 9.15 -23.62
N ILE A 8 12.87 8.72 -24.30
CA ILE A 8 12.25 7.40 -24.07
C ILE A 8 13.22 6.29 -24.46
N SER A 9 13.93 6.45 -25.58
CA SER A 9 14.90 5.46 -26.06
C SER A 9 16.11 5.34 -25.13
N GLU A 10 16.63 6.44 -24.61
CA GLU A 10 17.72 6.42 -23.61
C GLU A 10 17.27 5.79 -22.29
N LEU A 11 16.04 6.08 -21.85
CA LEU A 11 15.50 5.49 -20.63
C LEU A 11 15.29 3.98 -20.75
N ILE A 12 14.86 3.49 -21.92
CA ILE A 12 14.76 2.04 -22.18
C ILE A 12 16.16 1.41 -22.27
N LYS A 13 17.10 2.07 -22.97
CA LYS A 13 18.46 1.57 -23.14
C LYS A 13 19.19 1.42 -21.80
N SER A 14 19.09 2.42 -20.93
CA SER A 14 19.69 2.35 -19.59
C SER A 14 19.12 1.23 -18.73
N ARG A 15 17.82 0.91 -18.85
CA ARG A 15 17.21 -0.23 -18.16
C ARG A 15 17.69 -1.58 -18.69
N ILE A 16 17.92 -1.69 -19.99
CA ILE A 16 18.44 -2.93 -20.61
C ILE A 16 19.91 -3.13 -20.24
N GLU A 17 20.72 -2.07 -20.24
CA GLU A 17 22.13 -2.12 -19.84
C GLU A 17 22.31 -2.49 -18.35
N GLY A 18 21.36 -2.11 -17.48
CA GLY A 18 21.36 -2.48 -16.07
C GLY A 18 20.84 -3.90 -15.75
N LEU A 19 20.34 -4.64 -16.76
CA LEU A 19 19.75 -5.97 -16.58
C LEU A 19 20.85 -7.05 -16.56
N GLY A 20 21.62 -7.08 -15.46
CA GLY A 20 22.58 -8.14 -15.21
C GLY A 20 21.87 -9.48 -14.97
N ALA A 21 22.14 -10.47 -15.81
CA ALA A 21 21.64 -11.83 -15.62
C ALA A 21 22.40 -12.52 -14.47
N SER A 22 21.94 -12.35 -13.23
CA SER A 22 22.35 -13.21 -12.12
C SER A 22 21.50 -14.49 -12.13
N ALA A 23 22.15 -15.65 -12.23
CA ALA A 23 21.49 -16.92 -11.97
C ALA A 23 21.39 -17.10 -10.45
N ASP A 24 20.39 -16.48 -9.84
CA ASP A 24 20.12 -16.68 -8.41
C ASP A 24 19.43 -18.04 -8.22
N ILE A 25 20.05 -18.91 -7.42
CA ILE A 25 19.45 -20.16 -6.95
C ILE A 25 18.36 -19.77 -5.95
N LYS A 26 17.20 -19.32 -6.44
CA LYS A 26 16.03 -19.01 -5.61
C LYS A 26 15.33 -20.31 -5.22
N ASN A 27 14.99 -20.43 -3.93
CA ASN A 27 14.13 -21.50 -3.45
C ASN A 27 12.79 -21.44 -4.18
N GLN A 28 12.40 -22.59 -4.76
CA GLN A 28 11.26 -22.73 -5.65
C GLN A 28 10.31 -23.80 -5.10
N GLY A 29 9.02 -23.55 -5.31
CA GLY A 29 7.96 -24.48 -5.01
C GLY A 29 7.02 -24.61 -6.19
N THR A 30 6.08 -25.53 -6.06
CA THR A 30 5.06 -25.82 -7.09
C THR A 30 3.68 -25.65 -6.49
N VAL A 31 2.80 -24.94 -7.19
CA VAL A 31 1.41 -24.80 -6.80
C VAL A 31 0.72 -26.17 -6.85
N VAL A 32 0.13 -26.57 -5.72
CA VAL A 32 -0.66 -27.82 -5.59
C VAL A 32 -2.14 -27.54 -5.78
N SER A 33 -2.63 -26.41 -5.29
CA SER A 33 -4.04 -26.06 -5.40
C SER A 33 -4.24 -24.56 -5.30
N VAL A 34 -5.20 -24.03 -6.06
CA VAL A 34 -5.67 -22.65 -5.99
C VAL A 34 -7.17 -22.66 -5.70
N THR A 35 -7.63 -21.93 -4.69
CA THR A 35 -9.05 -21.82 -4.35
C THR A 35 -9.32 -20.46 -3.72
N ASP A 36 -10.19 -19.65 -4.36
CA ASP A 36 -10.63 -18.33 -3.86
C ASP A 36 -9.48 -17.40 -3.42
N GLY A 37 -8.37 -17.38 -4.18
CA GLY A 37 -7.18 -16.58 -3.87
C GLY A 37 -6.28 -17.15 -2.77
N ILE A 38 -6.57 -18.34 -2.25
CA ILE A 38 -5.70 -19.13 -1.37
C ILE A 38 -4.96 -20.15 -2.21
N VAL A 39 -3.64 -20.22 -2.03
CA VAL A 39 -2.76 -21.14 -2.76
C VAL A 39 -2.02 -22.02 -1.78
N ARG A 40 -1.97 -23.32 -2.09
CA ARG A 40 -1.08 -24.26 -1.41
C ARG A 40 0.11 -24.54 -2.32
N VAL A 41 1.31 -24.33 -1.79
CA VAL A 41 2.56 -24.54 -2.49
C VAL A 41 3.31 -25.68 -1.83
N HIS A 42 3.74 -26.67 -2.60
CA HIS A 42 4.65 -27.71 -2.14
C HIS A 42 6.10 -27.28 -2.39
N GLY A 43 7.00 -27.55 -1.45
CA GLY A 43 8.38 -27.07 -1.47
C GLY A 43 8.55 -25.79 -0.65
N LEU A 44 9.38 -24.86 -1.12
CA LEU A 44 9.73 -23.62 -0.40
C LEU A 44 10.25 -23.86 1.03
N SER A 45 11.24 -24.75 1.18
CA SER A 45 11.79 -25.14 2.50
C SER A 45 12.32 -23.99 3.34
N ASP A 46 12.74 -22.91 2.69
CA ASP A 46 13.35 -21.73 3.33
C ASP A 46 12.36 -20.56 3.41
N ALA A 47 11.08 -20.78 3.13
CA ALA A 47 10.07 -19.73 3.24
C ALA A 47 9.93 -19.26 4.69
N MET A 48 9.89 -17.94 4.86
CA MET A 48 9.61 -17.31 6.14
C MET A 48 8.12 -17.02 6.30
N ALA A 49 7.64 -17.03 7.54
CA ALA A 49 6.28 -16.57 7.82
C ALA A 49 6.18 -15.07 7.52
N GLY A 50 5.15 -14.66 6.78
CA GLY A 50 4.99 -13.28 6.31
C GLY A 50 5.88 -12.91 5.13
N GLU A 51 6.56 -13.87 4.50
CA GLU A 51 7.34 -13.63 3.29
C GLU A 51 6.45 -13.35 2.08
N MET A 52 6.91 -12.44 1.22
CA MET A 52 6.35 -12.22 -0.09
C MET A 52 6.82 -13.32 -1.04
N LEU A 53 5.88 -14.07 -1.60
CA LEU A 53 6.13 -15.09 -2.62
C LEU A 53 5.83 -14.51 -4.00
N GLU A 54 6.70 -14.79 -4.96
CA GLU A 54 6.56 -14.36 -6.35
C GLU A 54 5.91 -15.49 -7.17
N PHE A 55 4.74 -15.20 -7.73
CA PHE A 55 3.98 -16.08 -8.60
C PHE A 55 4.20 -15.71 -10.08
N PRO A 56 3.79 -16.58 -11.02
CA PRO A 56 3.82 -16.23 -12.43
C PRO A 56 3.11 -14.89 -12.69
N PRO A 57 3.67 -14.04 -13.56
CA PRO A 57 3.07 -12.75 -13.87
C PRO A 57 1.74 -12.94 -14.60
N THR A 58 0.87 -11.94 -14.47
CA THR A 58 -0.40 -11.90 -15.22
C THR A 58 -0.15 -11.78 -16.73
N ALA A 59 -1.20 -11.97 -17.54
CA ALA A 59 -1.14 -11.77 -18.98
C ALA A 59 -0.72 -10.34 -19.40
N SER A 60 -0.89 -9.35 -18.50
CA SER A 60 -0.44 -7.97 -18.69
C SER A 60 1.03 -7.75 -18.31
N GLY A 61 1.75 -8.80 -17.91
CA GLY A 61 3.15 -8.75 -17.50
C GLY A 61 3.36 -8.15 -16.12
N GLN A 62 2.31 -7.99 -15.31
CA GLN A 62 2.43 -7.48 -13.95
C GLN A 62 2.85 -8.62 -13.00
N PRO A 63 3.82 -8.37 -12.09
CA PRO A 63 4.22 -9.37 -11.11
C PRO A 63 3.07 -9.63 -10.14
N THR A 64 2.76 -10.91 -9.91
CA THR A 64 1.80 -11.34 -8.89
C THR A 64 2.55 -11.77 -7.65
N TYR A 65 2.14 -11.22 -6.51
CA TYR A 65 2.70 -11.57 -5.22
C TYR A 65 1.68 -12.29 -4.37
N GLY A 66 2.14 -13.16 -3.48
CA GLY A 66 1.34 -13.72 -2.40
C GLY A 66 2.04 -13.58 -1.06
N LEU A 67 1.28 -13.69 0.01
CA LEU A 67 1.77 -13.65 1.38
C LEU A 67 1.77 -15.07 1.95
N ALA A 68 2.93 -15.56 2.38
CA ALA A 68 3.03 -16.82 3.10
C ALA A 68 2.46 -16.67 4.53
N LEU A 69 1.34 -17.34 4.81
CA LEU A 69 0.67 -17.28 6.11
C LEU A 69 0.93 -18.53 6.96
N ASN A 70 0.74 -19.70 6.37
CA ASN A 70 0.86 -20.97 7.08
C ASN A 70 2.06 -21.75 6.54
N LEU A 71 2.98 -22.13 7.43
CA LEU A 71 4.08 -23.03 7.11
C LEU A 71 3.73 -24.41 7.70
N GLU A 72 3.11 -25.26 6.88
CA GLU A 72 2.83 -26.65 7.25
C GLU A 72 4.05 -27.52 6.98
N ARG A 73 4.02 -28.77 7.46
CA ARG A 73 5.16 -29.68 7.32
C ARG A 73 5.56 -29.94 5.87
N ASP A 74 4.57 -30.11 5.00
CA ASP A 74 4.74 -30.53 3.62
C ASP A 74 4.18 -29.48 2.62
N SER A 75 3.66 -28.35 3.11
CA SER A 75 3.12 -27.30 2.25
C SER A 75 3.17 -25.91 2.88
N VAL A 76 3.21 -24.88 2.03
CA VAL A 76 3.09 -23.47 2.41
C VAL A 76 1.73 -22.97 1.94
N GLY A 77 0.91 -22.51 2.87
CA GLY A 77 -0.34 -21.81 2.61
C GLY A 77 -0.07 -20.33 2.38
N ALA A 78 -0.37 -19.84 1.18
CA ALA A 78 -0.19 -18.47 0.77
C ALA A 78 -1.51 -17.84 0.32
N VAL A 79 -1.63 -16.52 0.47
CA VAL A 79 -2.78 -15.75 -0.02
C VAL A 79 -2.33 -14.78 -1.10
N ILE A 80 -3.01 -14.77 -2.24
CA ILE A 80 -2.65 -13.95 -3.39
C ILE A 80 -3.05 -12.49 -3.19
N LEU A 81 -2.08 -11.60 -3.40
CA LEU A 81 -2.18 -10.15 -3.32
C LEU A 81 -2.46 -9.58 -4.72
N GLY A 82 -3.63 -9.87 -5.26
CA GLY A 82 -4.05 -9.40 -6.58
C GLY A 82 -4.99 -10.37 -7.28
N GLU A 83 -4.93 -10.37 -8.61
CA GLU A 83 -5.62 -11.32 -9.47
C GLU A 83 -4.99 -12.71 -9.34
N TYR A 84 -5.81 -13.76 -9.22
CA TYR A 84 -5.36 -15.14 -9.03
C TYR A 84 -5.80 -16.08 -10.15
N GLU A 85 -6.67 -15.64 -11.07
CA GLU A 85 -7.30 -16.49 -12.09
C GLU A 85 -6.30 -17.06 -13.11
N HIS A 86 -5.14 -16.41 -13.26
CA HIS A 86 -4.08 -16.89 -14.15
C HIS A 86 -3.18 -17.96 -13.52
N ILE A 87 -3.27 -18.17 -12.20
CA ILE A 87 -2.42 -19.13 -11.48
C ILE A 87 -3.07 -20.52 -11.56
N SER A 88 -2.28 -21.50 -11.99
CA SER A 88 -2.71 -22.89 -12.18
C SER A 88 -1.89 -23.86 -11.33
N GLU A 89 -2.45 -25.06 -11.11
CA GLU A 89 -1.69 -26.17 -10.53
C GLU A 89 -0.46 -26.49 -11.39
N GLY A 90 0.68 -26.75 -10.75
CA GLY A 90 1.96 -26.99 -11.41
C GLY A 90 2.80 -25.73 -11.63
N ASP A 91 2.25 -24.55 -11.40
CA ASP A 91 3.01 -23.30 -11.55
C ASP A 91 4.16 -23.18 -10.55
N ILE A 92 5.25 -22.57 -11.00
CA ILE A 92 6.44 -22.35 -10.17
C ILE A 92 6.25 -21.08 -9.34
N VAL A 93 6.48 -21.21 -8.04
CA VAL A 93 6.48 -20.10 -7.07
C VAL A 93 7.90 -19.91 -6.55
N LYS A 94 8.31 -18.66 -6.35
CA LYS A 94 9.65 -18.31 -5.86
C LYS A 94 9.57 -17.58 -4.53
N CYS A 95 10.44 -17.95 -3.60
CA CYS A 95 10.74 -17.12 -2.43
C CYS A 95 11.44 -15.83 -2.89
N THR A 96 11.02 -14.69 -2.34
CA THR A 96 11.69 -13.41 -2.60
C THR A 96 12.77 -13.10 -1.56
N GLY A 97 12.78 -13.81 -0.42
CA GLY A 97 13.64 -13.55 0.73
C GLY A 97 13.26 -12.28 1.49
N ARG A 98 12.13 -11.66 1.16
CA ARG A 98 11.68 -10.39 1.72
C ARG A 98 10.34 -10.56 2.41
N ILE A 99 10.27 -10.10 3.66
CA ILE A 99 8.98 -9.93 4.35
C ILE A 99 8.18 -8.88 3.57
N LEU A 100 6.84 -8.98 3.61
CA LEU A 100 5.95 -8.04 2.93
C LEU A 100 6.33 -6.58 3.23
N GLU A 101 6.89 -5.93 2.22
CA GLU A 101 7.37 -4.55 2.25
C GLU A 101 6.64 -3.72 1.19
N VAL A 102 6.52 -2.42 1.47
CA VAL A 102 5.94 -1.44 0.55
C VAL A 102 6.91 -0.27 0.34
N PRO A 103 6.89 0.38 -0.83
CA PRO A 103 7.64 1.61 -1.01
C PRO A 103 7.19 2.67 0.00
N VAL A 104 8.14 3.43 0.54
CA VAL A 104 7.91 4.55 1.44
C VAL A 104 8.76 5.75 1.01
N GLY A 105 8.29 6.95 1.31
CA GLY A 105 9.04 8.18 1.02
C GLY A 105 8.18 9.37 0.61
N PRO A 106 8.79 10.56 0.53
CA PRO A 106 8.13 11.76 0.03
C PRO A 106 7.67 11.62 -1.42
N GLU A 107 8.25 10.70 -2.21
CA GLU A 107 7.89 10.45 -3.60
C GLU A 107 6.46 9.91 -3.78
N LEU A 108 5.82 9.44 -2.70
CA LEU A 108 4.43 8.99 -2.68
C LEU A 108 3.43 10.14 -2.52
N ILE A 109 3.87 11.32 -2.05
CA ILE A 109 2.97 12.46 -1.82
C ILE A 109 2.33 12.89 -3.15
N GLY A 110 1.02 13.07 -3.15
CA GLY A 110 0.25 13.43 -4.34
C GLY A 110 -0.08 12.26 -5.27
N ARG A 111 0.30 11.03 -4.89
CA ARG A 111 0.05 9.81 -5.66
C ARG A 111 -1.14 9.03 -5.11
N VAL A 112 -1.78 8.27 -6.00
CA VAL A 112 -2.75 7.23 -5.65
C VAL A 112 -2.09 5.87 -5.91
N VAL A 113 -1.98 5.05 -4.87
CA VAL A 113 -1.32 3.75 -4.90
C VAL A 113 -2.25 2.63 -4.44
N ASN A 114 -1.99 1.41 -4.89
CA ASN A 114 -2.65 0.21 -4.37
C ASN A 114 -2.03 -0.23 -3.03
N ALA A 115 -2.54 -1.32 -2.44
CA ALA A 115 -2.04 -1.83 -1.16
C ALA A 115 -0.57 -2.30 -1.19
N LEU A 116 0.00 -2.57 -2.37
CA LEU A 116 1.42 -2.92 -2.54
C LEU A 116 2.30 -1.70 -2.87
N GLY A 117 1.71 -0.50 -2.87
CA GLY A 117 2.42 0.75 -3.19
C GLY A 117 2.66 0.99 -4.69
N GLN A 118 2.03 0.20 -5.57
CA GLN A 118 2.10 0.42 -7.01
C GLN A 118 1.15 1.56 -7.42
N PRO A 119 1.56 2.47 -8.34
CA PRO A 119 0.73 3.59 -8.75
C PRO A 119 -0.47 3.15 -9.59
N ILE A 120 -1.65 3.69 -9.26
CA ILE A 120 -2.91 3.46 -9.98
C ILE A 120 -3.56 4.75 -10.51
N ASP A 121 -2.88 5.88 -10.35
CA ASP A 121 -3.33 7.20 -10.83
C ASP A 121 -3.01 7.50 -12.30
N GLY A 122 -2.25 6.63 -12.98
CA GLY A 122 -1.82 6.85 -14.35
C GLY A 122 -0.76 7.94 -14.53
N LYS A 123 -0.17 8.47 -13.44
CA LYS A 123 0.88 9.51 -13.48
C LYS A 123 2.29 8.93 -13.70
N GLY A 124 2.39 7.67 -14.14
CA GLY A 124 3.66 6.95 -14.36
C GLY A 124 4.20 6.25 -13.12
N PRO A 125 5.40 5.64 -13.19
CA PRO A 125 6.00 4.92 -12.06
C PRO A 125 6.33 5.84 -10.89
N ILE A 126 6.46 5.26 -9.69
CA ILE A 126 6.94 5.95 -8.48
C ILE A 126 8.38 5.49 -8.23
N ASN A 127 9.32 6.43 -8.26
CA ASN A 127 10.74 6.15 -8.02
C ASN A 127 11.05 6.29 -6.51
N ALA A 128 10.36 5.50 -5.68
CA ALA A 128 10.60 5.47 -4.25
C ALA A 128 12.01 4.92 -3.97
N LYS A 129 12.76 5.58 -3.09
CA LYS A 129 14.15 5.22 -2.77
C LYS A 129 14.26 4.19 -1.66
N MET A 130 13.22 4.05 -0.86
CA MET A 130 13.17 3.20 0.32
C MET A 130 11.92 2.32 0.27
N THR A 131 12.05 1.13 0.80
CA THR A 131 10.95 0.24 1.15
C THR A 131 10.96 0.01 2.65
N ASP A 132 9.82 -0.38 3.19
CA ASP A 132 9.71 -0.71 4.59
C ASP A 132 8.66 -1.80 4.83
N VAL A 133 8.85 -2.58 5.89
CA VAL A 133 8.03 -3.75 6.22
C VAL A 133 6.68 -3.30 6.77
N ILE A 134 5.58 -3.93 6.34
CA ILE A 134 4.24 -3.51 6.78
C ILE A 134 3.87 -4.00 8.19
N GLU A 135 4.48 -5.09 8.63
CA GLU A 135 4.28 -5.64 9.97
C GLU A 135 5.44 -5.23 10.88
N LYS A 136 5.17 -4.28 11.77
CA LYS A 136 6.15 -3.75 12.71
C LYS A 136 5.61 -3.69 14.11
N VAL A 137 6.51 -3.86 15.06
CA VAL A 137 6.21 -3.64 16.47
C VAL A 137 6.09 -2.13 16.71
N ALA A 138 4.94 -1.70 17.22
CA ALA A 138 4.69 -0.30 17.53
C ALA A 138 5.66 0.24 18.60
N PRO A 139 5.94 1.56 18.63
CA PRO A 139 6.76 2.17 19.67
C PRO A 139 6.24 1.85 21.08
N GLY A 140 7.15 1.37 21.94
CA GLY A 140 6.88 1.04 23.34
C GLY A 140 6.60 2.28 24.19
N VAL A 141 6.19 2.07 25.45
CA VAL A 141 5.75 3.15 26.34
C VAL A 141 6.81 4.24 26.53
N ILE A 142 8.08 3.86 26.65
CA ILE A 142 9.21 4.78 26.89
C ILE A 142 9.48 5.69 25.67
N ALA A 143 9.18 5.21 24.46
CA ALA A 143 9.38 5.97 23.22
C ALA A 143 8.26 6.98 22.93
N ARG A 144 7.20 7.03 23.75
CA ARG A 144 6.03 7.90 23.53
C ARG A 144 6.13 9.17 24.34
N GLN A 145 5.58 10.24 23.78
CA GLN A 145 5.34 11.50 24.46
C GLN A 145 3.83 11.75 24.62
N SER A 146 3.43 12.42 25.69
CA SER A 146 2.04 12.87 25.86
C SER A 146 1.65 13.82 24.73
N VAL A 147 0.45 13.62 24.18
CA VAL A 147 -0.11 14.47 23.12
C VAL A 147 -0.40 15.87 23.68
N SER A 148 0.25 16.89 23.12
CA SER A 148 0.10 18.29 23.56
C SER A 148 -0.16 19.29 22.42
N GLN A 149 -0.06 18.86 21.16
CA GLN A 149 -0.25 19.70 19.99
C GLN A 149 -1.61 19.40 19.34
N PRO A 150 -2.42 20.42 18.98
CA PRO A 150 -3.72 20.18 18.35
C PRO A 150 -3.59 19.81 16.87
N VAL A 151 -4.57 19.05 16.37
CA VAL A 151 -4.89 18.87 14.95
C VAL A 151 -6.17 19.64 14.70
N GLN A 152 -6.08 20.74 13.94
CA GLN A 152 -7.26 21.56 13.64
C GLN A 152 -8.07 20.90 12.54
N THR A 153 -9.29 20.46 12.85
CA THR A 153 -10.18 19.84 11.83
C THR A 153 -10.88 20.89 10.98
N GLY A 154 -11.07 22.11 11.49
CA GLY A 154 -11.87 23.16 10.86
C GLY A 154 -13.37 23.00 11.15
N LEU A 155 -13.75 21.97 11.90
CA LEU A 155 -15.12 21.68 12.26
C LEU A 155 -15.37 22.14 13.69
N LYS A 156 -16.11 23.26 13.85
CA LYS A 156 -16.40 23.87 15.16
C LYS A 156 -16.89 22.86 16.20
N ALA A 157 -17.75 21.92 15.80
CA ALA A 157 -18.28 20.92 16.72
C ALA A 157 -17.19 19.98 17.27
N ILE A 158 -16.22 19.59 16.44
CA ILE A 158 -15.11 18.71 16.83
C ILE A 158 -14.08 19.53 17.60
N ASP A 159 -13.58 20.62 17.02
CA ASP A 159 -12.49 21.41 17.60
C ASP A 159 -12.84 22.02 18.97
N SER A 160 -14.13 22.21 19.27
CA SER A 160 -14.59 22.71 20.59
C SER A 160 -14.97 21.63 21.60
N MET A 161 -15.68 20.57 21.18
CA MET A 161 -16.23 19.58 22.11
C MET A 161 -15.35 18.34 22.24
N VAL A 162 -14.68 17.93 21.15
CA VAL A 162 -13.86 16.71 21.07
C VAL A 162 -12.55 17.04 20.33
N PRO A 163 -11.65 17.83 20.94
CA PRO A 163 -10.41 18.23 20.29
C PRO A 163 -9.52 17.03 20.01
N ILE A 164 -8.92 17.02 18.83
CA ILE A 164 -8.00 15.95 18.38
C ILE A 164 -6.57 16.48 18.45
N GLY A 165 -5.65 15.70 19.03
CA GLY A 165 -4.24 16.05 19.12
C GLY A 165 -3.33 15.23 18.19
N ARG A 166 -2.12 15.74 17.91
CA ARG A 166 -1.10 15.07 17.10
C ARG A 166 -0.58 13.84 17.83
N GLY A 167 -0.78 12.65 17.24
CA GLY A 167 -0.48 11.37 17.86
C GLY A 167 -1.65 10.73 18.62
N GLN A 168 -2.82 11.38 18.66
CA GLN A 168 -4.07 10.79 19.15
C GLN A 168 -4.69 9.85 18.08
N ARG A 169 -5.49 8.90 18.54
CA ARG A 169 -6.34 8.05 17.70
C ARG A 169 -7.79 8.38 18.03
N GLU A 170 -8.53 8.85 17.04
CA GLU A 170 -9.93 9.26 17.21
C GLU A 170 -10.84 8.44 16.27
N LEU A 171 -11.87 7.80 16.83
CA LEU A 171 -12.79 6.96 16.07
C LEU A 171 -13.99 7.77 15.57
N ILE A 172 -14.16 7.82 14.24
CA ILE A 172 -15.38 8.38 13.62
C ILE A 172 -16.37 7.23 13.35
N ILE A 173 -17.32 7.04 14.27
CA ILE A 173 -18.39 6.03 14.15
C ILE A 173 -19.71 6.68 13.75
N GLY A 174 -20.51 5.96 12.95
CA GLY A 174 -21.85 6.40 12.55
C GLY A 174 -22.46 5.51 11.48
N ASP A 175 -23.76 5.64 11.26
CA ASP A 175 -24.51 4.87 10.28
C ASP A 175 -24.12 5.22 8.83
N ARG A 176 -24.59 4.46 7.85
CA ARG A 176 -24.41 4.75 6.44
C ARG A 176 -24.89 6.17 6.12
N GLN A 177 -24.11 6.89 5.31
CA GLN A 177 -24.44 8.25 4.84
C GLN A 177 -24.56 9.34 5.93
N THR A 178 -23.96 9.16 7.11
CA THR A 178 -23.93 10.19 8.17
C THR A 178 -22.78 11.20 8.07
N GLY A 179 -22.12 11.32 6.91
CA GLY A 179 -21.04 12.29 6.70
C GLY A 179 -19.65 11.91 7.21
N LYS A 180 -19.42 10.65 7.63
CA LYS A 180 -18.10 10.18 8.12
C LYS A 180 -16.93 10.53 7.20
N THR A 181 -17.09 10.25 5.91
CA THR A 181 -16.06 10.55 4.90
C THR A 181 -15.88 12.05 4.68
N ALA A 182 -16.96 12.84 4.78
CA ALA A 182 -16.88 14.29 4.66
C ALA A 182 -16.02 14.88 5.79
N VAL A 183 -16.25 14.45 7.05
CA VAL A 183 -15.43 14.85 8.20
C VAL A 183 -13.94 14.55 7.97
N ALA A 184 -13.61 13.36 7.46
CA ALA A 184 -12.23 12.99 7.18
C ALA A 184 -11.59 13.85 6.07
N ILE A 185 -12.31 14.09 4.97
CA ILE A 185 -11.78 14.88 3.83
C ILE A 185 -11.65 16.36 4.22
N ASP A 186 -12.64 16.93 4.89
CA ASP A 186 -12.58 18.32 5.38
C ASP A 186 -11.40 18.51 6.32
N THR A 187 -11.15 17.54 7.21
CA THR A 187 -9.97 17.54 8.08
C THR A 187 -8.68 17.55 7.28
N ILE A 188 -8.55 16.69 6.25
CA ILE A 188 -7.36 16.66 5.37
C ILE A 188 -7.19 18.02 4.68
N ILE A 189 -8.24 18.56 4.07
CA ILE A 189 -8.20 19.85 3.37
C ILE A 189 -7.74 20.98 4.30
N ASN A 190 -8.19 20.97 5.55
CA ASN A 190 -7.82 21.97 6.54
C ASN A 190 -6.33 21.89 6.95
N GLN A 191 -5.62 20.78 6.67
CA GLN A 191 -4.20 20.65 6.99
C GLN A 191 -3.27 21.44 6.05
N LYS A 192 -3.81 22.13 5.04
CA LYS A 192 -3.03 22.98 4.15
C LYS A 192 -2.22 24.03 4.94
N GLY A 193 -0.90 23.98 4.79
CA GLY A 193 0.01 24.90 5.49
C GLY A 193 0.26 24.56 6.97
N GLN A 194 -0.29 23.47 7.51
CA GLN A 194 -0.09 23.05 8.90
C GLN A 194 1.12 22.11 9.11
N ASN A 195 1.93 21.91 8.07
CA ASN A 195 3.07 20.98 8.07
C ASN A 195 2.65 19.58 8.56
N MET A 196 1.67 18.99 7.88
CA MET A 196 1.10 17.68 8.19
C MET A 196 0.96 16.88 6.89
N THR A 197 1.67 15.75 6.82
CA THR A 197 1.46 14.77 5.75
C THR A 197 0.21 13.96 6.06
N CYS A 198 -0.71 13.88 5.10
CA CYS A 198 -1.95 13.14 5.23
C CYS A 198 -1.86 11.81 4.49
N VAL A 199 -2.44 10.75 5.05
CA VAL A 199 -2.60 9.47 4.37
C VAL A 199 -4.08 9.09 4.43
N TYR A 200 -4.71 8.95 3.27
CA TYR A 200 -6.10 8.51 3.14
C TYR A 200 -6.15 7.09 2.60
N VAL A 201 -6.57 6.14 3.43
CA VAL A 201 -6.70 4.73 3.06
C VAL A 201 -8.17 4.40 2.77
N ALA A 202 -8.49 4.09 1.52
CA ALA A 202 -9.82 3.69 1.09
C ALA A 202 -9.92 2.17 0.98
N ILE A 203 -10.67 1.55 1.90
CA ILE A 203 -10.82 0.08 1.99
C ILE A 203 -12.24 -0.32 1.58
N GLY A 204 -12.36 -1.21 0.61
CA GLY A 204 -13.64 -1.78 0.16
C GLY A 204 -14.61 -0.75 -0.42
N GLN A 205 -14.11 0.43 -0.82
CA GLN A 205 -14.93 1.47 -1.43
C GLN A 205 -15.09 1.24 -2.94
N LYS A 206 -16.19 1.75 -3.50
CA LYS A 206 -16.36 1.77 -4.96
C LYS A 206 -15.28 2.65 -5.59
N ALA A 207 -14.68 2.19 -6.69
CA ALA A 207 -13.65 2.95 -7.40
C ALA A 207 -14.12 4.37 -7.80
N SER A 208 -15.40 4.53 -8.18
CA SER A 208 -15.99 5.84 -8.46
C SER A 208 -16.05 6.76 -7.25
N SER A 209 -16.34 6.23 -6.06
CA SER A 209 -16.31 7.00 -4.81
C SER A 209 -14.91 7.46 -4.48
N ILE A 210 -13.90 6.57 -4.61
CA ILE A 210 -12.50 6.90 -4.39
C ILE A 210 -12.06 8.02 -5.35
N LYS A 211 -12.39 7.91 -6.64
CA LYS A 211 -12.09 8.95 -7.64
C LYS A 211 -12.72 10.30 -7.30
N ASN A 212 -13.94 10.31 -6.77
CA ASN A 212 -14.58 11.55 -6.33
C ASN A 212 -13.84 12.19 -5.14
N VAL A 213 -13.35 11.38 -4.19
CA VAL A 213 -12.53 11.87 -3.08
C VAL A 213 -11.21 12.45 -3.59
N VAL A 214 -10.48 11.72 -4.44
CA VAL A 214 -9.23 12.21 -5.03
C VAL A 214 -9.45 13.53 -5.77
N ARG A 215 -10.51 13.63 -6.56
CA ARG A 215 -10.88 14.88 -7.27
C ARG A 215 -11.15 16.03 -6.28
N ALA A 216 -11.86 15.77 -5.19
CA ALA A 216 -12.13 16.79 -4.19
C ALA A 216 -10.85 17.28 -3.51
N LEU A 217 -9.92 16.35 -3.20
CA LEU A 217 -8.60 16.69 -2.67
C LEU A 217 -7.76 17.50 -3.67
N GLU A 218 -7.76 17.12 -4.96
CA GLU A 218 -7.06 17.88 -6.02
C GLU A 218 -7.63 19.30 -6.16
N GLN A 219 -8.96 19.46 -6.15
CA GLN A 219 -9.63 20.76 -6.27
C GLN A 219 -9.26 21.75 -5.16
N HIS A 220 -9.01 21.26 -3.94
CA HIS A 220 -8.62 22.10 -2.81
C HIS A 220 -7.10 22.24 -2.65
N GLY A 221 -6.31 21.60 -3.53
CA GLY A 221 -4.86 21.54 -3.44
C GLY A 221 -4.37 20.74 -2.22
N ALA A 222 -5.15 19.74 -1.81
CA ALA A 222 -4.83 18.86 -0.69
C ALA A 222 -3.97 17.65 -1.09
N MET A 223 -3.95 17.30 -2.37
CA MET A 223 -3.07 16.23 -2.87
C MET A 223 -1.58 16.56 -2.69
N ASP A 224 -1.20 17.84 -2.64
CA ASP A 224 0.20 18.28 -2.47
C ASP A 224 0.87 17.79 -1.18
N TYR A 225 0.08 17.32 -0.22
CA TYR A 225 0.54 16.76 1.06
C TYR A 225 -0.19 15.46 1.44
N THR A 226 -0.91 14.84 0.50
CA THR A 226 -1.71 13.63 0.77
C THR A 226 -1.25 12.45 -0.06
N ILE A 227 -1.11 11.28 0.58
CA ILE A 227 -0.97 9.97 -0.07
C ILE A 227 -2.34 9.30 -0.03
N VAL A 228 -2.80 8.77 -1.16
CA VAL A 228 -4.03 7.97 -1.20
C VAL A 228 -3.68 6.50 -1.44
N VAL A 229 -4.01 5.64 -0.49
CA VAL A 229 -3.93 4.19 -0.64
C VAL A 229 -5.33 3.67 -0.93
N ALA A 230 -5.51 2.94 -2.03
CA ALA A 230 -6.80 2.43 -2.43
C ALA A 230 -6.76 0.91 -2.58
N ALA A 231 -7.66 0.24 -1.86
CA ALA A 231 -8.04 -1.15 -2.09
C ALA A 231 -9.56 -1.18 -2.30
N SER A 232 -9.96 -1.18 -3.57
CA SER A 232 -11.35 -1.09 -3.98
C SER A 232 -12.14 -2.37 -3.66
N ALA A 233 -13.48 -2.27 -3.69
CA ALA A 233 -14.35 -3.42 -3.42
C ALA A 233 -14.19 -4.61 -4.40
N SER A 234 -13.62 -4.37 -5.58
CA SER A 234 -13.33 -5.39 -6.59
C SER A 234 -11.99 -6.09 -6.39
N GLU A 235 -11.12 -5.58 -5.52
CA GLU A 235 -9.83 -6.21 -5.23
C GLU A 235 -9.98 -7.35 -4.22
N SER A 236 -8.99 -8.24 -4.19
CA SER A 236 -8.99 -9.40 -3.30
C SER A 236 -9.11 -8.99 -1.83
N ALA A 237 -9.71 -9.87 -1.02
CA ALA A 237 -9.84 -9.64 0.42
C ALA A 237 -8.46 -9.39 1.08
N ALA A 238 -7.41 -10.03 0.55
CA ALA A 238 -6.05 -9.85 1.02
C ALA A 238 -5.54 -8.42 0.79
N MET A 239 -5.78 -7.85 -0.40
CA MET A 239 -5.44 -6.45 -0.71
C MET A 239 -6.17 -5.48 0.21
N GLN A 240 -7.46 -5.71 0.46
CA GLN A 240 -8.26 -4.89 1.38
C GLN A 240 -7.71 -4.99 2.82
N TYR A 241 -7.34 -6.18 3.27
CA TYR A 241 -6.75 -6.43 4.58
C TYR A 241 -5.39 -5.71 4.75
N VAL A 242 -4.47 -5.88 3.80
CA VAL A 242 -3.11 -5.33 3.93
C VAL A 242 -3.08 -3.81 3.75
N SER A 243 -4.06 -3.21 3.06
CA SER A 243 -4.07 -1.77 2.74
C SER A 243 -3.96 -0.83 3.95
N ALA A 244 -4.56 -1.21 5.09
CA ALA A 244 -4.47 -0.44 6.32
C ALA A 244 -3.03 -0.40 6.87
N TYR A 245 -2.34 -1.54 6.84
CA TYR A 245 -0.95 -1.67 7.28
C TYR A 245 0.01 -0.94 6.34
N SER A 246 -0.21 -1.06 5.03
CA SER A 246 0.56 -0.31 4.02
C SER A 246 0.42 1.20 4.22
N GLY A 247 -0.81 1.70 4.43
CA GLY A 247 -1.04 3.12 4.73
C GLY A 247 -0.40 3.57 6.04
N CYS A 248 -0.43 2.72 7.08
CA CYS A 248 0.28 3.00 8.33
C CYS A 248 1.78 3.12 8.10
N THR A 249 2.39 2.17 7.39
CA THR A 249 3.83 2.12 7.07
C THR A 249 4.28 3.35 6.29
N MET A 250 3.49 3.80 5.31
CA MET A 250 3.74 5.04 4.59
C MET A 250 3.70 6.27 5.51
N GLY A 251 2.81 6.28 6.51
CA GLY A 251 2.75 7.33 7.53
C GLY A 251 3.91 7.28 8.53
N GLU A 252 4.33 6.08 8.94
CA GLU A 252 5.45 5.88 9.87
C GLU A 252 6.76 6.45 9.34
N TYR A 253 6.98 6.38 8.02
CA TYR A 253 8.14 7.01 7.38
C TYR A 253 8.31 8.50 7.78
N PHE A 254 7.20 9.25 7.81
CA PHE A 254 7.19 10.67 8.19
C PHE A 254 7.23 10.86 9.71
N ARG A 255 6.54 9.99 10.48
CA ARG A 255 6.57 10.01 11.95
C ARG A 255 8.00 9.87 12.47
N ASP A 256 8.79 8.97 11.90
CA ASP A 256 10.13 8.64 12.38
C ASP A 256 11.19 9.65 11.90
N ARG A 257 10.79 10.66 11.11
CA ARG A 257 11.66 11.68 10.50
C ARG A 257 11.21 13.12 10.83
N GLY A 258 10.40 13.29 11.87
CA GLY A 258 9.91 14.56 12.41
C GLY A 258 9.62 14.47 13.89
#